data_AF-A0A5S3Y8G3-F1
#
_entry.id   AF-A0A5S3Y8G3-F1
#
_cell.length_a   1.000
_cell.length_b   1.000
_cell.length_c   1.000
_cell.angle_alpha   90.00
_cell.angle_beta   90.00
_cell.angle_gamma   90.00
#
_symmetry.space_group_name_H-M   'P 1'
#
loop_
_entity.id
_entity.type
_entity.pdbx_description
1 polymer ?
#
loop_
_entity_poly.entity_id
_entity_poly.type
_entity_poly.pdbx_seq_one_letter_code
_entity_poly.pdbx_strand_id
1 'polypeptide(L)'
;QAMGEQINKVVNVTIHYPEGIPNFVDFVSGKVNQVDVHIEVMPVSEELIGDYSNDNEFRVRFQSELNRLWNDKDDQLRALHKQK
;
A
#
# COMPACT_ATOMS: atom_id res chain seq x y z
N GLN A 1 -2.27 14.94 19.11
CA GLN A 1 -3.35 15.14 18.13
C GLN A 1 -2.76 14.99 16.74
N ALA A 2 -2.91 13.82 16.12
CA ALA A 2 -2.46 13.60 14.75
C ALA A 2 -3.21 12.38 14.17
N MET A 3 -3.65 12.50 12.92
CA MET A 3 -4.26 11.44 12.08
C MET A 3 -5.75 11.07 12.27
N GLY A 4 -6.57 11.84 13.01
CA GLY A 4 -8.00 11.50 13.19
C GLY A 4 -8.94 12.01 12.08
N GLU A 5 -8.79 13.27 11.64
CA GLU A 5 -9.82 13.96 10.83
C GLU A 5 -9.41 14.27 9.38
N GLN A 6 -8.24 13.83 8.92
CA GLN A 6 -7.68 14.26 7.61
C GLN A 6 -7.37 13.11 6.65
N ILE A 7 -7.59 11.85 7.03
CA ILE A 7 -7.41 10.71 6.13
C ILE A 7 -8.67 10.56 5.28
N ASN A 8 -8.81 11.44 4.28
CA ASN A 8 -10.00 11.48 3.44
C ASN A 8 -9.91 10.50 2.26
N LYS A 9 -8.70 10.08 1.88
CA LYS A 9 -8.40 9.13 0.79
C LYS A 9 -7.14 8.32 1.12
N VAL A 10 -7.21 7.00 0.95
CA VAL A 10 -6.03 6.11 1.01
C VAL A 10 -5.64 5.78 -0.42
N VAL A 11 -4.43 6.18 -0.81
CA VAL A 11 -3.86 5.81 -2.10
C VAL A 11 -3.00 4.58 -1.89
N ASN A 12 -3.42 3.46 -2.47
CA ASN A 12 -2.65 2.24 -2.49
C ASN A 12 -1.76 2.23 -3.73
N VAL A 13 -0.44 2.28 -3.52
CA VAL A 13 0.55 2.17 -4.59
C VAL A 13 1.36 0.90 -4.37
N THR A 14 1.33 0.01 -5.35
CA THR A 14 2.15 -1.20 -5.41
C THR A 14 3.12 -1.04 -6.57
N ILE A 15 4.42 -1.08 -6.27
CA ILE A 15 5.49 -0.95 -7.27
C ILE A 15 6.18 -2.31 -7.37
N HIS A 16 6.10 -2.93 -8.53
CA HIS A 16 6.73 -4.21 -8.80
C HIS A 16 7.91 -4.03 -9.76
N TYR A 17 9.07 -4.53 -9.33
CA TYR A 17 10.27 -4.59 -10.15
C TYR A 17 10.52 -6.04 -10.55
N PRO A 18 10.12 -6.47 -11.77
CA PRO A 18 10.21 -7.86 -12.20
C PRO A 18 11.65 -8.39 -12.30
N GLU A 19 12.64 -7.50 -12.40
CA GLU A 19 14.07 -7.80 -12.44
C GLU A 19 14.77 -7.61 -11.07
N GLY A 20 14.00 -7.34 -10.01
CA GLY A 20 14.50 -7.02 -8.68
C GLY A 20 14.62 -5.51 -8.43
N ILE A 21 14.82 -5.13 -7.16
CA ILE A 21 14.86 -3.73 -6.74
C ILE A 21 16.13 -3.07 -7.32
N PRO A 22 16.01 -2.05 -8.18
CA PRO A 22 17.16 -1.43 -8.81
C PRO A 22 17.89 -0.47 -7.84
N ASN A 23 19.20 -0.33 -8.03
CA ASN A 23 19.93 0.76 -7.39
C ASN A 23 19.71 2.08 -8.15
N PHE A 24 19.90 3.21 -7.47
CA PHE A 24 19.73 4.54 -8.08
C PHE A 24 20.49 4.70 -9.39
N VAL A 25 21.74 4.22 -9.44
CA VAL A 25 22.59 4.28 -10.65
C VAL A 25 22.01 3.44 -11.79
N ASP A 26 21.44 2.28 -11.50
CA ASP A 26 20.82 1.42 -12.52
C ASP A 26 19.56 2.07 -13.09
N PHE A 27 18.80 2.77 -12.25
CA PHE A 27 17.63 3.55 -12.68
C PHE A 27 18.01 4.71 -13.61
N VAL A 28 18.98 5.56 -13.22
CA VAL A 28 19.37 6.72 -14.04
C VAL A 28 20.17 6.35 -15.29
N SER A 29 20.80 5.17 -15.32
CA SER A 29 21.52 4.65 -16.49
C SER A 29 20.63 3.89 -17.48
N GLY A 30 19.31 3.81 -17.23
CA GLY A 30 18.36 3.15 -18.12
C GLY A 30 18.45 1.62 -18.12
N LYS A 31 19.06 1.02 -17.10
CA LYS A 31 19.16 -0.44 -16.95
C LYS A 31 17.91 -1.11 -16.37
N VAL A 32 16.94 -0.31 -15.96
CA VAL A 32 15.63 -0.78 -15.49
C VAL A 32 14.74 -0.90 -16.72
N ASN A 33 14.53 -2.13 -17.21
CA ASN A 33 13.82 -2.34 -18.47
C ASN A 33 12.30 -2.31 -18.30
N GLN A 34 11.81 -2.67 -17.10
CA GLN A 34 10.38 -2.75 -16.81
C GLN A 34 10.10 -2.37 -15.36
N VAL A 35 9.08 -1.52 -15.16
CA VAL A 35 8.52 -1.18 -13.84
C VAL A 35 7.01 -1.25 -13.96
N ASP A 36 6.40 -2.16 -13.20
CA ASP A 36 4.96 -2.32 -13.16
C ASP A 36 4.42 -1.56 -11.95
N VAL A 37 3.67 -0.49 -12.20
CA VAL A 37 3.07 0.34 -11.15
C VAL A 37 1.57 0.11 -11.13
N HIS A 38 1.07 -0.42 -10.03
CA HIS A 38 -0.35 -0.56 -9.77
C HIS A 38 -0.80 0.53 -8.78
N ILE A 39 -1.74 1.37 -9.22
CA ILE A 39 -2.29 2.46 -8.40
C ILE A 39 -3.77 2.19 -8.23
N GLU A 40 -4.19 2.05 -6.97
CA GLU A 40 -5.58 1.89 -6.61
C GLU A 40 -5.98 3.01 -5.64
N VAL A 41 -6.99 3.79 -6.02
CA VAL A 41 -7.58 4.80 -5.14
C VAL A 41 -8.80 4.18 -4.49
N MET A 42 -8.64 3.75 -3.24
CA MET A 42 -9.74 3.14 -2.49
C MET A 42 -10.48 4.21 -1.68
N PRO A 43 -11.82 4.12 -1.56
CA PRO A 43 -12.53 4.89 -0.55
C PRO A 43 -11.99 4.49 0.82
N VAL A 44 -11.75 5.47 1.69
CA VAL A 44 -11.39 5.19 3.08
C VAL A 44 -12.61 4.58 3.73
N SER A 45 -12.52 3.33 4.20
CA SER A 45 -13.57 2.72 5.01
C SER A 45 -13.82 3.62 6.22
N GLU A 46 -15.07 3.79 6.65
CA GLU A 46 -15.38 4.54 7.88
C GLU A 46 -14.63 3.97 9.09
N GLU A 47 -14.23 2.69 9.04
CA GLU A 47 -13.39 2.01 10.03
C GLU A 47 -11.93 2.53 10.11
N LEU A 48 -11.48 3.27 9.10
CA LEU A 48 -10.17 3.92 9.04
C LEU A 48 -10.23 5.41 9.41
N ILE A 49 -11.43 5.95 9.71
CA ILE A 49 -11.67 7.35 10.09
C ILE A 49 -12.13 7.38 11.56
N GLY A 50 -11.28 7.90 12.45
CA GLY A 50 -11.60 7.95 13.88
C GLY A 50 -10.40 8.31 14.76
N ASP A 51 -10.64 8.39 16.07
CA ASP A 51 -9.61 8.82 17.02
C ASP A 51 -8.63 7.69 17.36
N TYR A 52 -7.64 7.51 16.48
CA TYR A 52 -6.54 6.57 16.68
C TYR A 52 -5.76 6.79 17.99
N SER A 53 -5.77 8.01 18.55
CA SER A 53 -4.98 8.34 19.74
C SER A 53 -5.71 8.00 21.03
N ASN A 54 -7.02 8.22 21.09
CA ASN A 54 -7.80 8.08 22.32
C ASN A 54 -8.75 6.87 22.35
N ASP A 55 -9.01 6.21 21.22
CA ASP A 55 -9.91 5.05 21.15
C ASP A 55 -9.13 3.75 20.88
N ASN A 56 -9.00 2.91 21.91
CA ASN A 56 -8.33 1.62 21.81
C ASN A 56 -9.11 0.59 20.97
N GLU A 57 -10.44 0.61 20.98
CA GLU A 57 -11.25 -0.29 20.13
C GLU A 57 -11.13 0.10 18.66
N PHE A 58 -11.06 1.40 18.37
CA PHE A 58 -10.76 1.90 17.04
C PHE A 58 -9.36 1.46 16.57
N ARG A 59 -8.33 1.55 17.43
CA ARG A 59 -6.97 1.08 17.08
C ARG A 59 -6.93 -0.41 16.70
N VAL A 60 -7.74 -1.25 17.32
CA VAL A 60 -7.82 -2.68 16.98
C VAL A 60 -8.47 -2.88 15.62
N ARG A 61 -9.60 -2.22 15.36
CA ARG A 61 -10.29 -2.27 14.05
C ARG A 61 -9.40 -1.73 12.92
N PHE A 62 -8.74 -0.61 13.16
CA PHE A 62 -7.78 -0.01 12.23
C PHE A 62 -6.63 -0.96 11.89
N GLN A 63 -6.02 -1.60 12.89
CA GLN A 63 -4.97 -2.59 12.66
C GLN A 63 -5.47 -3.80 11.86
N SER A 64 -6.69 -4.27 12.13
CA SER A 64 -7.31 -5.37 11.38
C SER A 64 -7.48 -5.01 9.90
N GLU A 65 -8.02 -3.83 9.60
CA GLU A 65 -8.20 -3.37 8.23
C GLU A 65 -6.86 -3.12 7.52
N LEU A 66 -5.84 -2.59 8.21
CA LEU A 66 -4.49 -2.49 7.65
C LEU A 66 -3.89 -3.86 7.31
N ASN A 67 -4.04 -4.84 8.18
CA ASN A 67 -3.53 -6.19 7.95
C ASN A 67 -4.22 -6.84 6.75
N ARG A 68 -5.53 -6.67 6.61
CA ARG A 68 -6.28 -7.11 5.44
C ARG A 68 -5.73 -6.46 4.16
N LEU A 69 -5.52 -5.14 4.19
CA LEU A 69 -4.95 -4.42 3.05
C LEU A 69 -3.55 -4.95 2.66
N TRP A 70 -2.70 -5.25 3.64
CA TRP A 70 -1.39 -5.84 3.36
C TRP A 70 -1.49 -7.23 2.74
N ASN A 71 -2.39 -8.09 3.24
CA ASN A 71 -2.60 -9.41 2.66
C ASN A 71 -3.08 -9.31 1.20
N ASP A 72 -4.01 -8.41 0.90
CA ASP A 72 -4.51 -8.20 -0.47
C ASP A 72 -3.37 -7.75 -1.42
N LYS A 73 -2.48 -6.86 -0.95
CA LYS A 73 -1.29 -6.46 -1.73
C LYS A 73 -0.31 -7.59 -1.95
N ASP A 74 -0.07 -8.42 -0.95
CA ASP A 74 0.82 -9.58 -1.07
C ASP A 74 0.27 -10.57 -2.10
N ASP A 75 -1.04 -10.80 -2.13
CA ASP A 75 -1.67 -11.66 -3.13
C ASP A 75 -1.64 -11.04 -4.53
N GLN A 76 -1.82 -9.72 -4.66
CA GLN A 76 -1.60 -9.00 -5.92
C GLN A 76 -0.16 -9.16 -6.43
N LEU A 77 0.85 -8.97 -5.56
CA LEU A 77 2.26 -9.15 -5.92
C LEU A 77 2.57 -10.59 -6.33
N ARG A 78 1.99 -11.59 -5.64
CA ARG A 78 2.11 -13.00 -6.03
C ARG A 78 1.46 -13.28 -7.39
N ALA A 79 0.31 -12.68 -7.68
CA ALA A 79 -0.35 -12.81 -8.97
C ALA A 79 0.51 -12.20 -10.10
N LEU A 80 1.08 -11.02 -9.88
CA LEU A 80 2.01 -10.37 -10.82
C LEU A 80 3.28 -11.22 -11.05
N HIS A 81 3.83 -11.84 -10.00
CA HIS A 81 4.96 -12.76 -10.13
C HIS A 81 4.63 -14.04 -10.91
N LYS A 82 3.39 -14.54 -10.85
CA LYS A 82 2.97 -15.77 -11.54
C LYS A 82 2.65 -15.58 -13.02
N GLN A 83 2.54 -14.35 -13.52
CA GLN A 83 2.16 -14.07 -14.92
C GLN A 83 3.31 -14.21 -15.93
N LYS A 84 4.43 -14.86 -15.57
CA LYS A 84 5.53 -15.23 -16.47
C LYS A 84 5.43 -16.66 -16.96
#